data_AF-A0A1F8GZE3-F1
#
_entry.id   AF-A0A1F8GZE3-F1
#
_cell.length_a   1.000
_cell.length_b   1.000
_cell.length_c   1.000
_cell.angle_alpha   90.00
_cell.angle_beta   90.00
_cell.angle_gamma   90.00
#
_symmetry.space_group_name_H-M   'P 1'
#
loop_
_entity.id
_entity.type
_entity.pdbx_description
1 polymer ?
#
loop_
_entity_poly.entity_id
_entity_poly.type
_entity_poly.pdbx_seq_one_letter_code
_entity_poly.pdbx_strand_id
1 'polypeptide(L)'
;MGDTWRRNSDGTFSLAHDNEPNRQWMPILERRKQFSFSEDFAVAVTHSFPHPNYTGLKCILLVRDGRDTLYSQYKREQHQESLINFLASRVRPLDAFSHPCTWALLYGAWKTYAPDALIVSFEDIKRKPLETSRKILEYLCVRRSEADMCRALEESSFEKARTSEQRYLVTEKKPRFAQGLRKGKAGEWRDIYGERELRFFKGFPNEMLRSFGYEAPMTAPSVTRYSYPNFLVRMIFRELYGFDASTMSAWHPLVVFLSRMLQETDLSLLQKFSLLWRLGIIECKRSFVASRLHPFYRIIKKRFTAFRA
;
A
#
# COMPACT_ATOMS: atom_id res chain seq x y z
N MET A 1 9.61 11.12 -15.17
CA MET A 1 9.43 12.25 -14.22
C MET A 1 8.35 13.11 -14.83
N GLY A 2 7.13 13.08 -14.27
CA GLY A 2 5.97 13.79 -14.82
C GLY A 2 6.10 15.30 -14.65
N ASP A 3 5.10 16.03 -15.16
CA ASP A 3 4.98 17.49 -15.28
C ASP A 3 5.16 18.32 -13.99
N THR A 4 5.63 17.74 -12.89
CA THR A 4 5.88 18.41 -11.61
C THR A 4 7.16 19.26 -11.61
N TRP A 5 8.20 18.85 -12.33
CA TRP A 5 9.53 19.48 -12.25
C TRP A 5 9.97 20.12 -13.57
N ARG A 6 10.37 21.39 -13.52
CA ARG A 6 11.02 22.10 -14.62
C ARG A 6 12.52 22.18 -14.36
N ARG A 7 13.34 21.72 -15.31
CA ARG A 7 14.80 21.89 -15.25
C ARG A 7 15.17 23.32 -15.63
N ASN A 8 15.99 23.96 -14.80
CA ASN A 8 16.53 25.30 -15.01
C ASN A 8 17.84 25.23 -15.82
N SER A 9 18.29 26.38 -16.34
CA SER A 9 19.52 26.47 -17.16
C SER A 9 20.80 26.11 -16.38
N ASP A 10 20.79 26.28 -15.06
CA ASP A 10 21.88 25.93 -14.14
C ASP A 10 21.87 24.45 -13.72
N GLY A 11 20.97 23.63 -14.29
CA GLY A 11 20.82 22.21 -13.97
C GLY A 11 20.00 21.92 -12.70
N THR A 12 19.57 22.94 -11.96
CA THR A 12 18.63 22.78 -10.84
C THR A 12 17.21 22.53 -11.35
N PHE A 13 16.31 22.17 -10.43
CA PHE A 13 14.91 21.94 -10.71
C PHE A 13 14.03 22.88 -9.90
N SER A 14 12.99 23.40 -10.52
CA SER A 14 11.92 24.15 -9.86
C SER A 14 10.60 23.44 -10.08
N LEU A 15 9.61 23.71 -9.21
CA LEU A 15 8.25 23.25 -9.45
C LEU A 15 7.73 23.87 -10.76
N ALA A 16 7.18 23.05 -11.63
CA ALA A 16 6.65 23.48 -12.91
C ALA A 16 5.35 24.28 -12.77
N HIS A 17 4.59 24.01 -11.70
CA HIS A 17 3.33 24.66 -11.39
C HIS A 17 3.26 25.09 -9.92
N ASP A 18 2.62 26.24 -9.66
CA ASP A 18 2.45 26.76 -8.30
C ASP A 18 1.39 26.02 -7.49
N ASN A 19 0.45 25.35 -8.15
CA ASN A 19 -0.62 24.57 -7.54
C ASN A 19 -0.23 23.10 -7.27
N GLU A 20 1.07 22.80 -7.12
CA GLU A 20 1.55 21.45 -6.82
C GLU A 20 0.88 20.91 -5.53
N PRO A 21 0.03 19.88 -5.61
CA PRO A 21 -0.79 19.44 -4.47
C PRO A 21 0.04 18.96 -3.28
N ASN A 22 1.26 18.48 -3.52
CA ASN A 22 2.14 18.03 -2.45
C ASN A 22 2.66 19.18 -1.57
N ARG A 23 2.52 20.45 -1.99
CA ARG A 23 2.82 21.62 -1.13
C ARG A 23 2.00 21.59 0.17
N GLN A 24 0.80 20.99 0.14
CA GLN A 24 -0.02 20.81 1.33
C GLN A 24 0.69 20.02 2.46
N TRP A 25 1.58 19.08 2.11
CA TRP A 25 2.18 18.12 3.07
C TRP A 25 3.69 18.20 3.19
N MET A 26 4.35 18.94 2.28
CA MET A 26 5.80 19.00 2.19
C MET A 26 6.27 20.45 2.38
N PRO A 27 6.57 20.87 3.63
CA PRO A 27 7.01 22.23 3.95
C PRO A 27 8.20 22.72 3.12
N ILE A 28 9.06 21.78 2.68
CA ILE A 28 10.23 22.09 1.86
C ILE A 28 9.86 22.70 0.50
N LEU A 29 8.69 22.33 -0.05
CA LEU A 29 8.21 22.82 -1.35
C LEU A 29 7.70 24.27 -1.27
N GLU A 30 7.33 24.76 -0.08
CA GLU A 30 7.01 26.17 0.15
C GLU A 30 8.29 27.01 0.35
N ARG A 31 9.28 26.43 1.02
CA ARG A 31 10.47 27.17 1.48
C ARG A 31 11.57 27.27 0.42
N ARG A 32 11.70 26.27 -0.44
CA ARG A 32 12.74 26.21 -1.47
C ARG A 32 12.14 26.40 -2.85
N LYS A 33 12.76 27.28 -3.64
CA LYS A 33 12.39 27.54 -5.04
C LYS A 33 13.15 26.67 -6.04
N GLN A 34 14.29 26.13 -5.61
CA GLN A 34 15.20 25.34 -6.44
C GLN A 34 15.66 24.10 -5.67
N PHE A 35 15.81 23.00 -6.40
CA PHE A 35 16.16 21.68 -5.90
C PHE A 35 17.25 21.08 -6.78
N SER A 36 18.16 20.35 -6.15
CA SER A 36 19.15 19.52 -6.84
C SER A 36 18.81 18.07 -6.53
N PHE A 37 18.45 17.31 -7.56
CA PHE A 37 18.19 15.88 -7.44
C PHE A 37 19.44 15.10 -7.87
N SER A 38 19.68 13.97 -7.21
CA SER A 38 20.66 13.01 -7.70
C SER A 38 20.11 12.38 -8.99
N GLU A 39 20.99 12.18 -9.97
CA GLU A 39 20.66 11.43 -11.18
C GLU A 39 20.77 9.91 -10.97
N ASP A 40 21.27 9.47 -9.81
CA ASP A 40 21.56 8.07 -9.51
C ASP A 40 20.30 7.25 -9.19
N PHE A 41 19.24 7.89 -8.69
CA PHE A 41 17.97 7.21 -8.44
C PHE A 41 16.77 8.16 -8.40
N ALA A 42 15.59 7.61 -8.69
CA ALA A 42 14.31 8.28 -8.52
C ALA A 42 13.48 7.57 -7.44
N VAL A 43 12.71 8.34 -6.68
CA VAL A 43 11.78 7.83 -5.68
C VAL A 43 10.35 7.94 -6.21
N ALA A 44 9.59 6.85 -6.11
CA ALA A 44 8.16 6.82 -6.42
C ALA A 44 7.39 6.34 -5.18
N VAL A 45 6.19 6.89 -4.99
CA VAL A 45 5.29 6.53 -3.88
C VAL A 45 3.98 6.03 -4.46
N THR A 46 3.43 4.96 -3.90
CA THR A 46 2.14 4.41 -4.30
C THR A 46 1.37 3.89 -3.09
N HIS A 47 0.04 3.99 -3.16
CA HIS A 47 -0.89 3.34 -2.23
C HIS A 47 -1.64 2.18 -2.90
N SER A 48 -1.27 1.84 -4.14
CA SER A 48 -1.88 0.78 -4.92
C SER A 48 -1.30 -0.59 -4.55
N PHE A 49 -2.01 -1.64 -4.99
CA PHE A 49 -1.49 -3.00 -4.98
C PHE A 49 -0.20 -3.14 -5.80
N PRO A 50 0.63 -4.16 -5.51
CA PRO A 50 1.83 -4.43 -6.29
C PRO A 50 1.50 -4.62 -7.77
N HIS A 51 2.35 -4.06 -8.62
CA HIS A 51 2.22 -4.09 -10.07
C HIS A 51 3.55 -4.53 -10.68
N PRO A 52 3.57 -5.38 -11.73
CA PRO A 52 4.80 -5.89 -12.34
C PRO A 52 5.82 -4.84 -12.78
N ASN A 53 5.39 -3.60 -13.04
CA ASN A 53 6.29 -2.45 -13.28
C ASN A 53 7.24 -2.15 -12.11
N TYR A 54 6.98 -2.68 -10.91
CA TYR A 54 7.85 -2.54 -9.75
C TYR A 54 8.86 -3.69 -9.61
N THR A 55 8.83 -4.68 -10.52
CA THR A 55 9.73 -5.85 -10.44
C THR A 55 11.19 -5.40 -10.54
N GLY A 56 12.01 -5.83 -9.58
CA GLY A 56 13.44 -5.50 -9.52
C GLY A 56 13.76 -4.12 -8.97
N LEU A 57 12.76 -3.32 -8.58
CA LEU A 57 13.00 -2.06 -7.86
C LEU A 57 13.25 -2.34 -6.38
N LYS A 58 14.10 -1.53 -5.74
CA LYS A 58 14.16 -1.48 -4.27
C LYS A 58 12.83 -0.95 -3.74
N CYS A 59 12.29 -1.61 -2.72
CA CYS A 59 11.00 -1.26 -2.14
C CYS A 59 11.14 -0.96 -0.66
N ILE A 60 10.54 0.15 -0.22
CA ILE A 60 10.36 0.45 1.20
C ILE A 60 8.87 0.30 1.48
N LEU A 61 8.51 -0.65 2.33
CA LEU A 61 7.14 -0.86 2.76
C LEU A 61 6.91 -0.09 4.07
N LEU A 62 6.34 1.11 3.95
CA LEU A 62 5.87 1.89 5.09
C LEU A 62 4.57 1.28 5.61
N VAL A 63 4.60 0.69 6.80
CA VAL A 63 3.46 0.10 7.48
C VAL A 63 3.08 0.92 8.71
N ARG A 64 1.78 0.96 9.01
CA ARG A 64 1.25 1.48 10.27
C ARG A 64 0.29 0.44 10.83
N ASP A 65 0.15 0.39 12.15
CA ASP A 65 -0.85 -0.46 12.80
C ASP A 65 -2.22 -0.32 12.10
N GLY A 66 -2.81 -1.44 11.68
CA GLY A 66 -4.06 -1.42 10.92
C GLY A 66 -5.21 -0.75 11.65
N ARG A 67 -5.24 -0.82 12.98
CA ARG A 67 -6.28 -0.19 13.81
C ARG A 67 -6.15 1.32 13.81
N ASP A 68 -4.92 1.83 13.98
CA ASP A 68 -4.63 3.25 13.87
C ASP A 68 -4.83 3.77 12.44
N THR A 69 -4.49 2.97 11.44
CA THR A 69 -4.66 3.31 10.02
C THR A 69 -6.14 3.54 9.72
N LEU A 70 -7.00 2.59 10.07
CA LEU A 70 -8.43 2.66 9.85
C LEU A 70 -9.10 3.75 10.67
N TYR A 71 -8.71 3.92 11.94
CA TYR A 71 -9.22 5.03 12.74
C TYR A 71 -8.83 6.39 12.16
N SER A 72 -7.59 6.51 11.69
CA SER A 72 -7.11 7.72 11.03
C SER A 72 -7.88 8.02 9.75
N GLN A 73 -8.20 7.00 8.96
CA GLN A 73 -9.03 7.14 7.75
C GLN A 73 -10.45 7.57 8.11
N TYR A 74 -11.08 6.87 9.05
CA TYR A 74 -12.43 7.16 9.56
C TYR A 74 -12.59 8.65 9.96
N LYS A 75 -11.61 9.18 10.71
CA LYS A 75 -11.64 10.59 11.14
C LYS A 75 -11.34 11.58 10.00
N ARG A 76 -10.48 11.22 9.04
CA ARG A 76 -10.13 12.09 7.90
C ARG A 76 -11.27 12.24 6.91
N GLU A 77 -12.00 11.17 6.66
CA GLU A 77 -13.12 11.15 5.73
C GLU A 77 -14.42 11.69 6.34
N GLN A 78 -14.38 12.11 7.62
CA GLN A 78 -15.51 12.73 8.33
C GLN A 78 -16.80 11.90 8.24
N HIS A 79 -16.66 10.58 8.37
CA HIS A 79 -17.80 9.66 8.36
C HIS A 79 -18.85 10.07 9.40
N GLN A 80 -20.10 10.15 8.96
CA GLN A 80 -21.24 10.46 9.83
C GLN A 80 -21.71 9.24 10.64
N GLU A 81 -21.37 8.05 10.18
CA GLU A 81 -21.67 6.80 10.86
C GLU A 81 -20.74 6.54 12.05
N SER A 82 -21.14 5.63 12.94
CA SER A 82 -20.32 5.18 14.06
C SER A 82 -19.09 4.39 13.56
N LEU A 83 -18.01 4.38 14.35
CA LEU A 83 -16.79 3.63 14.02
C LEU A 83 -17.07 2.14 13.78
N ILE A 84 -17.98 1.54 14.57
CA ILE A 84 -18.34 0.14 14.40
C ILE A 84 -19.04 -0.12 13.05
N ASN A 85 -19.89 0.79 12.58
CA ASN A 85 -20.54 0.66 11.28
C ASN A 85 -19.54 0.83 10.13
N PHE A 86 -18.60 1.78 10.27
CA PHE A 86 -17.48 1.93 9.34
C PHE A 86 -16.65 0.64 9.24
N LEU A 87 -16.29 0.02 10.37
CA LEU A 87 -15.55 -1.25 10.40
C LEU A 87 -16.38 -2.43 9.87
N ALA A 88 -17.71 -2.38 10.01
CA ALA A 88 -18.65 -3.36 9.48
C ALA A 88 -19.02 -3.12 8.01
N SER A 89 -18.51 -2.05 7.40
CA SER A 89 -18.84 -1.67 6.03
C SER A 89 -18.46 -2.76 5.04
N ARG A 90 -19.13 -2.76 3.88
CA ARG A 90 -18.84 -3.73 2.82
C ARG A 90 -17.38 -3.63 2.40
N VAL A 91 -16.71 -4.79 2.39
CA VAL A 91 -15.32 -4.88 1.95
C VAL A 91 -15.21 -4.44 0.48
N ARG A 92 -14.35 -3.45 0.20
CA ARG A 92 -14.01 -2.99 -1.15
C ARG A 92 -12.56 -3.41 -1.44
N PRO A 93 -12.32 -4.54 -2.13
CA PRO A 93 -11.01 -5.21 -2.11
C PRO A 93 -9.83 -4.39 -2.66
N LEU A 94 -10.08 -3.36 -3.46
CA LEU A 94 -9.05 -2.48 -4.01
C LEU A 94 -8.92 -1.15 -3.26
N ASP A 95 -9.75 -0.93 -2.24
CA ASP A 95 -9.69 0.21 -1.35
C ASP A 95 -8.94 -0.20 -0.08
N ALA A 96 -7.62 0.00 -0.10
CA ALA A 96 -6.69 -0.57 0.86
C ALA A 96 -6.93 -0.18 2.33
N PHE A 97 -7.72 0.87 2.60
CA PHE A 97 -7.92 1.40 3.95
C PHE A 97 -9.39 1.62 4.31
N SER A 98 -10.33 0.99 3.60
CA SER A 98 -11.73 1.04 3.97
C SER A 98 -12.17 -0.07 4.93
N HIS A 99 -11.35 -1.12 5.13
CA HIS A 99 -11.72 -2.26 5.96
C HIS A 99 -10.48 -3.00 6.51
N PRO A 100 -10.53 -3.64 7.71
CA PRO A 100 -9.41 -4.41 8.26
C PRO A 100 -8.81 -5.44 7.30
N CYS A 101 -9.67 -6.17 6.59
CA CYS A 101 -9.26 -7.13 5.57
C CYS A 101 -8.54 -6.51 4.37
N THR A 102 -8.89 -5.29 3.95
CA THR A 102 -8.24 -4.66 2.78
C THR A 102 -6.88 -4.11 3.14
N TRP A 103 -6.72 -3.59 4.37
CA TRP A 103 -5.42 -3.29 4.96
C TRP A 103 -4.54 -4.53 4.96
N ALA A 104 -5.03 -5.62 5.54
CA ALA A 104 -4.30 -6.89 5.62
C ALA A 104 -3.91 -7.42 4.23
N LEU A 105 -4.83 -7.32 3.27
CA LEU A 105 -4.63 -7.78 1.90
C LEU A 105 -3.57 -6.95 1.17
N LEU A 106 -3.60 -5.62 1.27
CA LEU A 106 -2.59 -4.75 0.65
C LEU A 106 -1.19 -5.10 1.16
N TYR A 107 -1.01 -5.13 2.47
CA TYR A 107 0.30 -5.38 3.06
C TYR A 107 0.76 -6.83 2.85
N GLY A 108 -0.15 -7.80 2.88
CA GLY A 108 0.15 -9.19 2.55
C GLY A 108 0.59 -9.36 1.09
N ALA A 109 -0.05 -8.65 0.17
CA ALA A 109 0.33 -8.65 -1.24
C ALA A 109 1.74 -8.05 -1.44
N TRP A 110 2.04 -6.91 -0.82
CA TRP A 110 3.37 -6.29 -0.89
C TRP A 110 4.46 -7.15 -0.26
N LYS A 111 4.20 -7.74 0.91
CA LYS A 111 5.15 -8.66 1.58
C LYS A 111 5.45 -9.90 0.75
N THR A 112 4.47 -10.39 -0.02
CA THR A 112 4.66 -11.51 -0.95
C THR A 112 5.39 -11.09 -2.23
N TYR A 113 5.06 -9.91 -2.77
CA TYR A 113 5.60 -9.42 -4.04
C TYR A 113 7.05 -8.96 -3.91
N ALA A 114 7.39 -8.28 -2.81
CA ALA A 114 8.72 -7.75 -2.54
C ALA A 114 9.22 -8.28 -1.18
N PRO A 115 9.64 -9.55 -1.10
CA PRO A 115 10.12 -10.16 0.15
C PRO A 115 11.35 -9.46 0.73
N ASP A 116 12.18 -8.84 -0.12
CA ASP A 116 13.38 -8.08 0.24
C ASP A 116 13.11 -6.58 0.49
N ALA A 117 11.84 -6.19 0.59
CA ALA A 117 11.48 -4.82 0.88
C ALA A 117 11.94 -4.44 2.30
N LEU A 118 12.49 -3.23 2.44
CA LEU A 118 12.72 -2.67 3.77
C LEU A 118 11.38 -2.32 4.40
N ILE A 119 11.02 -3.03 5.47
CA ILE A 119 9.84 -2.70 6.27
C ILE A 119 10.20 -1.58 7.24
N VAL A 120 9.40 -0.51 7.20
CA VAL A 120 9.51 0.64 8.11
C VAL A 120 8.15 0.84 8.77
N SER A 121 8.10 0.89 10.10
CA SER A 121 6.87 1.19 10.81
C SER A 121 6.71 2.70 11.01
N PHE A 122 5.47 3.20 10.91
CA PHE A 122 5.14 4.58 11.27
C PHE A 122 5.51 4.86 12.73
N GLU A 123 5.35 3.86 13.59
CA GLU A 123 5.68 3.92 15.01
C GLU A 123 7.18 4.18 15.24
N ASP A 124 8.07 3.52 14.48
CA ASP A 124 9.51 3.76 14.55
C ASP A 124 9.91 5.13 13.99
N ILE A 125 9.26 5.59 12.92
CA ILE A 125 9.48 6.96 12.42
C ILE A 125 9.17 7.99 13.52
N LYS A 126 8.14 7.75 14.33
CA LYS A 126 7.75 8.64 15.43
C LYS A 126 8.67 8.52 16.65
N ARG A 127 9.03 7.29 17.04
CA ARG A 127 9.78 7.00 18.27
C ARG A 127 11.28 7.20 18.10
N LYS A 128 11.81 6.85 16.93
CA LYS A 128 13.25 6.80 16.62
C LYS A 128 13.52 7.38 15.22
N PRO A 129 13.19 8.66 14.97
CA PRO A 129 13.26 9.24 13.63
C PRO A 129 14.66 9.16 13.02
N LEU A 130 15.72 9.48 13.77
CA LEU A 130 17.10 9.45 13.28
C LEU A 130 17.59 8.03 12.95
N GLU A 131 17.33 7.06 13.83
CA GLU A 131 17.66 5.64 13.60
C GLU A 131 16.94 5.10 12.36
N THR A 132 15.65 5.43 12.24
CA THR A 132 14.82 4.99 11.11
C THR A 132 15.27 5.62 9.80
N SER A 133 15.56 6.93 9.78
CA SER A 133 16.10 7.61 8.60
C SER A 133 17.45 7.06 8.18
N ARG A 134 18.34 6.78 9.13
CA ARG A 134 19.65 6.15 8.85
C ARG A 134 19.47 4.79 8.19
N LYS A 135 18.61 3.92 8.74
CA LYS A 135 18.29 2.60 8.16
C LYS A 135 17.74 2.70 6.73
N ILE A 136 16.88 3.67 6.46
CA ILE A 136 16.35 3.92 5.11
C ILE A 136 17.47 4.33 4.14
N LEU A 137 18.32 5.27 4.55
CA LEU A 137 19.41 5.75 3.70
C LEU A 137 20.45 4.65 3.41
N GLU A 138 20.77 3.82 4.41
CA GLU A 138 21.64 2.65 4.24
C GLU A 138 21.06 1.65 3.24
N TYR A 139 19.76 1.33 3.36
CA TYR A 139 19.06 0.46 2.39
C TYR A 139 19.08 1.02 0.97
N LEU A 140 18.96 2.34 0.83
CA LEU A 140 19.05 3.05 -0.44
C LEU A 140 20.50 3.27 -0.92
N CYS A 141 21.50 2.92 -0.11
CA CYS A 141 22.92 3.17 -0.36
C CYS A 141 23.26 4.68 -0.52
N VAL A 142 22.53 5.55 0.20
CA VAL A 142 22.70 7.00 0.19
C VAL A 142 23.47 7.42 1.43
N ARG A 143 24.58 8.14 1.26
CA ARG A 143 25.37 8.68 2.38
C ARG A 143 24.93 10.10 2.71
N ARG A 144 24.64 10.37 3.98
CA ARG A 144 24.39 11.71 4.53
C ARG A 144 25.03 11.85 5.90
N SER A 145 25.46 13.07 6.23
CA SER A 145 25.95 13.35 7.58
C SER A 145 24.80 13.30 8.58
N GLU A 146 25.12 13.01 9.84
CA GLU A 146 24.11 13.06 10.91
C GLU A 146 23.49 14.44 11.05
N ALA A 147 24.29 15.50 10.91
CA ALA A 147 23.81 16.88 10.94
C ALA A 147 22.77 17.16 9.84
N ASP A 148 22.98 16.65 8.61
CA ASP A 148 22.01 16.81 7.52
C ASP A 148 20.73 16.03 7.78
N MET A 149 20.83 14.82 8.34
CA MET A 149 19.66 14.02 8.72
C MET A 149 18.83 14.73 9.81
N CYS A 150 19.49 15.24 10.86
CA CYS A 150 18.83 15.99 11.93
C CYS A 150 18.12 17.23 11.38
N ARG A 151 18.78 17.98 10.49
CA ARG A 151 18.17 19.16 9.83
C ARG A 151 16.95 18.77 9.01
N ALA A 152 17.05 17.71 8.20
CA ALA A 152 15.94 17.23 7.38
C ALA A 152 14.75 16.75 8.24
N LEU A 153 15.02 16.08 9.36
CA LEU A 153 14.00 15.64 10.31
C LEU A 153 13.31 16.81 10.99
N GLU A 154 14.07 17.82 11.40
CA GLU A 154 13.52 19.03 12.00
C GLU A 154 12.63 19.78 11.00
N GLU A 155 13.05 19.91 9.74
CA GLU A 155 12.28 20.50 8.64
C GLU A 155 11.02 19.70 8.30
N SER A 156 11.06 18.38 8.48
CA SER A 156 9.96 17.45 8.21
C SER A 156 9.10 17.15 9.45
N SER A 157 9.24 17.94 10.52
CA SER A 157 8.48 17.75 11.76
C SER A 157 6.97 17.93 11.54
N PHE A 158 6.19 17.20 12.35
CA PHE A 158 4.72 17.23 12.27
C PHE A 158 4.15 18.64 12.41
N GLU A 159 4.70 19.46 13.32
CA GLU A 159 4.24 20.84 13.52
C GLU A 159 4.50 21.73 12.29
N LYS A 160 5.67 21.61 11.65
CA LYS A 160 5.97 22.34 10.41
C LYS A 160 5.07 21.88 9.26
N ALA A 161 4.82 20.57 9.15
CA ALA A 161 3.91 20.01 8.15
C ALA A 161 2.46 20.49 8.38
N ARG A 162 2.00 20.54 9.64
CA ARG A 162 0.67 21.04 10.00
C ARG A 162 0.50 22.53 9.73
N THR A 163 1.54 23.33 10.01
CA THR A 163 1.52 24.76 9.69
C THR A 163 1.46 24.99 8.17
N SER A 164 2.19 24.19 7.38
CA SER A 164 2.14 24.22 5.92
C SER A 164 0.75 23.82 5.40
N GLU A 165 0.16 22.73 5.92
CA GLU A 165 -1.22 22.35 5.62
C GLU A 165 -2.20 23.50 5.89
N GLN A 166 -2.15 24.10 7.08
CA GLN A 166 -3.07 25.16 7.47
C GLN A 166 -2.98 26.37 6.54
N ARG A 167 -1.75 26.77 6.17
CA ARG A 167 -1.55 27.86 5.20
C ARG A 167 -2.12 27.49 3.85
N TYR A 168 -1.82 26.28 3.36
CA TYR A 168 -2.33 25.77 2.09
C TYR A 168 -3.87 25.78 2.07
N LEU A 169 -4.53 25.31 3.13
CA LEU A 169 -5.99 25.30 3.28
C LEU A 169 -6.61 26.71 3.27
N VAL A 170 -5.91 27.72 3.78
CA VAL A 170 -6.35 29.12 3.73
C VAL A 170 -6.20 29.69 2.31
N THR A 171 -5.11 29.36 1.62
CA THR A 171 -4.81 29.92 0.30
C THR A 171 -5.57 29.24 -0.84
N GLU A 172 -5.88 27.94 -0.72
CA GLU A 172 -6.45 27.15 -1.80
C GLU A 172 -7.96 26.96 -1.68
N LYS A 173 -8.68 27.29 -2.75
CA LYS A 173 -10.16 27.27 -2.78
C LYS A 173 -10.75 25.86 -2.84
N LYS A 174 -9.96 24.86 -3.24
CA LYS A 174 -10.37 23.44 -3.36
C LYS A 174 -9.24 22.51 -2.89
N PRO A 175 -8.98 22.43 -1.58
CA PRO A 175 -7.95 21.53 -1.09
C PRO A 175 -8.34 20.07 -1.35
N ARG A 176 -7.34 19.23 -1.67
CA ARG A 176 -7.55 17.81 -2.00
C ARG A 176 -8.15 17.02 -0.82
N PHE A 177 -7.83 17.45 0.40
CA PHE A 177 -8.42 16.98 1.65
C PHE A 177 -8.66 18.17 2.57
N ALA A 178 -9.82 18.20 3.25
CA ALA A 178 -10.15 19.24 4.23
C ALA A 178 -9.18 19.26 5.42
N GLN A 179 -8.65 18.08 5.80
CA GLN A 179 -7.55 17.93 6.75
C GLN A 179 -6.88 16.55 6.57
N GLY A 180 -5.62 16.53 6.13
CA GLY A 180 -4.81 15.32 5.97
C GLY A 180 -3.97 15.01 7.21
N LEU A 181 -3.52 16.02 7.96
CA LEU A 181 -2.70 15.86 9.17
C LEU A 181 -3.56 16.07 10.43
N ARG A 182 -3.91 14.96 11.11
CA ARG A 182 -4.79 14.99 12.29
C ARG A 182 -4.05 15.14 13.61
N LYS A 183 -3.37 14.08 14.05
CA LYS A 183 -2.63 14.05 15.35
C LYS A 183 -1.19 13.56 15.23
N GLY A 184 -0.86 12.80 14.17
CA GLY A 184 0.49 12.25 14.00
C GLY A 184 0.95 11.33 15.14
N LYS A 185 0.02 10.73 15.90
CA LYS A 185 0.28 9.84 17.05
C LYS A 185 0.10 8.37 16.66
N ALA A 186 0.83 7.52 17.36
CA ALA A 186 0.69 6.06 17.33
C ALA A 186 -0.03 5.57 18.59
N GLY A 187 -0.73 4.45 18.48
CA GLY A 187 -1.43 3.76 19.57
C GLY A 187 -2.78 4.37 19.96
N GLU A 188 -3.35 5.28 19.18
CA GLU A 188 -4.62 5.94 19.53
C GLU A 188 -5.79 4.96 19.52
N TRP A 189 -5.70 3.88 18.75
CA TRP A 189 -6.70 2.82 18.76
C TRP A 189 -6.93 2.23 20.15
N ARG A 190 -5.94 2.24 21.05
CA ARG A 190 -6.04 1.63 22.40
C ARG A 190 -7.08 2.32 23.27
N ASP A 191 -7.21 3.64 23.13
CA ASP A 191 -8.14 4.45 23.91
C ASP A 191 -9.55 4.48 23.30
N ILE A 192 -9.70 4.00 22.06
CA ILE A 192 -10.90 4.17 21.24
C ILE A 192 -11.62 2.84 20.99
N TYR A 193 -10.88 1.77 20.74
CA TYR A 193 -11.44 0.49 20.31
C TYR A 193 -11.86 -0.30 21.54
N GLY A 194 -13.15 -0.62 21.63
CA GLY A 194 -13.65 -1.61 22.57
C GLY A 194 -13.53 -3.02 22.02
N GLU A 195 -13.99 -4.00 22.80
CA GLU A 195 -14.00 -5.40 22.38
C GLU A 195 -14.77 -5.62 21.07
N ARG A 196 -15.78 -4.79 20.79
CA ARG A 196 -16.63 -4.93 19.60
C ARG A 196 -15.86 -4.58 18.32
N GLU A 197 -15.12 -3.48 18.34
CA GLU A 197 -14.29 -3.03 17.23
C GLU A 197 -13.11 -3.99 17.01
N LEU A 198 -12.50 -4.50 18.10
CA LEU A 198 -11.39 -5.44 18.01
C LEU A 198 -11.78 -6.79 17.36
N ARG A 199 -13.06 -7.18 17.36
CA ARG A 199 -13.51 -8.39 16.66
C ARG A 199 -13.27 -8.36 15.15
N PHE A 200 -13.29 -7.18 14.52
CA PHE A 200 -13.04 -7.06 13.08
C PHE A 200 -11.58 -7.31 12.70
N PHE A 201 -10.67 -7.35 13.69
CA PHE A 201 -9.27 -7.67 13.49
C PHE A 201 -8.94 -9.14 13.78
N LYS A 202 -9.92 -10.01 13.99
CA LYS A 202 -9.69 -11.46 14.12
C LYS A 202 -9.37 -12.11 12.76
N GLY A 203 -8.68 -13.25 12.77
CA GLY A 203 -8.31 -13.99 11.56
C GLY A 203 -7.19 -13.30 10.77
N PHE A 204 -7.37 -13.15 9.45
CA PHE A 204 -6.33 -12.65 8.54
C PHE A 204 -5.75 -11.27 8.92
N PRO A 205 -6.55 -10.25 9.32
CA PRO A 205 -5.98 -9.00 9.85
C PRO A 205 -5.11 -9.20 11.09
N ASN A 206 -5.46 -10.14 11.99
CA ASN A 206 -4.69 -10.45 13.19
C ASN A 206 -3.32 -11.02 12.83
N GLU A 207 -3.30 -11.96 11.88
CA GLU A 207 -2.09 -12.60 11.38
C GLU A 207 -1.17 -11.55 10.75
N MET A 208 -1.73 -10.65 9.94
CA MET A 208 -0.96 -9.57 9.34
C MET A 208 -0.39 -8.61 10.38
N LEU A 209 -1.17 -8.21 11.40
CA LEU A 209 -0.68 -7.41 12.53
C LEU A 209 0.51 -8.09 13.23
N ARG A 210 0.38 -9.37 13.58
CA ARG A 210 1.46 -10.16 14.20
C ARG A 210 2.69 -10.24 13.31
N SER A 211 2.49 -10.39 11.99
CA SER A 211 3.57 -10.51 11.02
C SER A 211 4.42 -9.24 10.88
N PHE A 212 3.92 -8.09 11.36
CA PHE A 212 4.63 -6.82 11.47
C PHE A 212 5.08 -6.50 12.91
N GLY A 213 4.88 -7.42 13.86
CA GLY A 213 5.29 -7.25 15.25
C GLY A 213 4.32 -6.45 16.12
N TYR A 214 3.09 -6.19 15.65
CA TYR A 214 2.09 -5.50 16.46
C TYR A 214 1.43 -6.44 17.47
N GLU A 215 1.06 -5.88 18.63
CA GLU A 215 0.22 -6.57 19.60
C GLU A 215 -1.13 -6.93 18.98
N ALA A 216 -1.52 -8.19 19.10
CA ALA A 216 -2.70 -8.73 18.47
C ALA A 216 -3.64 -9.31 19.55
N PRO A 217 -4.94 -8.96 19.56
CA PRO A 217 -5.87 -9.51 20.53
C PRO A 217 -5.80 -11.06 20.50
N MET A 218 -5.58 -11.66 21.67
CA MET A 218 -5.48 -13.11 21.81
C MET A 218 -6.86 -13.74 21.70
N THR A 219 -7.09 -14.46 20.60
CA THR A 219 -8.00 -15.62 20.55
C THR A 219 -7.40 -16.66 19.59
N ALA A 220 -7.31 -17.91 20.06
CA ALA A 220 -6.50 -19.07 19.62
C ALA A 220 -6.77 -19.63 18.19
N PRO A 221 -6.08 -20.73 17.81
CA PRO A 221 -4.64 -20.94 17.70
C PRO A 221 -4.13 -20.50 16.30
N SER A 222 -2.81 -20.50 16.12
CA SER A 222 -2.16 -20.34 14.82
C SER A 222 -2.67 -21.39 13.84
N VAL A 223 -3.52 -21.02 12.89
CA VAL A 223 -3.69 -21.81 11.68
C VAL A 223 -2.50 -21.46 10.80
N THR A 224 -1.48 -22.32 10.87
CA THR A 224 -0.43 -22.43 9.85
C THR A 224 -1.07 -22.50 8.47
N ARG A 225 -0.48 -21.76 7.52
CA ARG A 225 -0.83 -21.60 6.09
C ARG A 225 -1.85 -20.48 5.84
N TYR A 226 -1.40 -19.43 5.13
CA TYR A 226 -2.18 -18.28 4.66
C TYR A 226 -3.46 -18.73 3.94
N SER A 227 -4.55 -18.97 4.68
CA SER A 227 -5.86 -19.17 4.11
C SER A 227 -6.47 -17.79 3.94
N TYR A 228 -6.22 -17.17 2.78
CA TYR A 228 -7.03 -16.02 2.38
C TYR A 228 -8.49 -16.43 2.53
N PRO A 229 -9.31 -15.72 3.33
CA PRO A 229 -10.70 -16.09 3.50
C PRO A 229 -11.32 -16.28 2.12
N ASN A 230 -11.88 -17.46 1.84
CA ASN A 230 -12.41 -17.81 0.50
C ASN A 230 -13.32 -16.71 -0.07
N PHE A 231 -14.00 -15.95 0.79
CA PHE A 231 -14.77 -14.76 0.45
C PHE A 231 -13.95 -13.61 -0.15
N LEU A 232 -12.77 -13.28 0.40
CA LEU A 232 -11.89 -12.22 -0.13
C LEU A 232 -11.36 -12.58 -1.51
N VAL A 233 -10.94 -13.84 -1.70
CA VAL A 233 -10.52 -14.33 -3.03
C VAL A 233 -11.69 -14.22 -4.02
N ARG A 234 -12.87 -14.76 -3.67
CA ARG A 234 -14.07 -14.67 -4.52
C ARG A 234 -14.43 -13.22 -4.87
N MET A 235 -14.29 -12.30 -3.92
CA MET A 235 -14.63 -10.89 -4.11
C MET A 235 -13.60 -10.15 -4.97
N ILE A 236 -12.30 -10.42 -4.81
CA ILE A 236 -11.25 -9.92 -5.72
C ILE A 236 -11.50 -10.44 -7.14
N PHE A 237 -11.86 -11.72 -7.29
CA PHE A 237 -12.19 -12.29 -8.60
C PHE A 237 -13.44 -11.64 -9.21
N ARG A 238 -14.49 -11.40 -8.42
CA ARG A 238 -15.68 -10.69 -8.87
C ARG A 238 -15.38 -9.26 -9.31
N GLU A 239 -14.60 -8.51 -8.53
CA GLU A 239 -14.29 -7.10 -8.83
C GLU A 239 -13.31 -6.94 -10.00
N LEU A 240 -12.31 -7.81 -10.12
CA LEU A 240 -11.33 -7.74 -11.21
C LEU A 240 -11.82 -8.35 -12.51
N TYR A 241 -12.68 -9.38 -12.44
CA TYR A 241 -13.04 -10.21 -13.59
C TYR A 241 -14.55 -10.36 -13.82
N GLY A 242 -15.41 -9.73 -12.99
CA GLY A 242 -16.87 -9.77 -13.16
C GLY A 242 -17.53 -11.12 -12.84
N PHE A 243 -16.81 -12.06 -12.22
CA PHE A 243 -17.35 -13.39 -11.91
C PHE A 243 -18.22 -13.40 -10.65
N ASP A 244 -19.50 -13.75 -10.77
CA ASP A 244 -20.41 -13.95 -9.64
C ASP A 244 -20.48 -15.44 -9.24
N ALA A 245 -20.12 -15.74 -7.99
CA ALA A 245 -20.08 -17.08 -7.43
C ALA A 245 -21.48 -17.70 -7.19
N SER A 246 -22.56 -16.94 -7.38
CA SER A 246 -23.95 -17.43 -7.31
C SER A 246 -24.30 -18.45 -8.41
N THR A 247 -23.53 -18.49 -9.49
CA THR A 247 -23.65 -19.49 -10.58
C THR A 247 -22.89 -20.79 -10.30
N MET A 248 -22.21 -20.92 -9.15
CA MET A 248 -21.46 -22.12 -8.75
C MET A 248 -22.34 -23.18 -8.07
N SER A 249 -23.46 -23.58 -8.69
CA SER A 249 -24.36 -24.62 -8.15
C SER A 249 -23.88 -26.06 -8.36
N ALA A 250 -22.75 -26.26 -9.04
CA ALA A 250 -22.06 -27.53 -9.04
C ALA A 250 -20.60 -27.26 -8.73
N TRP A 251 -20.07 -27.94 -7.72
CA TRP A 251 -18.63 -27.98 -7.49
C TRP A 251 -17.97 -28.60 -8.72
N HIS A 252 -17.61 -27.74 -9.68
CA HIS A 252 -16.87 -28.15 -10.86
C HIS A 252 -15.59 -28.86 -10.35
N PRO A 253 -15.19 -30.01 -10.91
CA PRO A 253 -14.01 -30.76 -10.47
C PRO A 253 -12.76 -29.88 -10.36
N LEU A 254 -12.66 -28.87 -11.23
CA LEU A 254 -11.63 -27.83 -11.17
C LEU A 254 -11.62 -27.00 -9.88
N VAL A 255 -12.76 -26.65 -9.29
CA VAL A 255 -12.82 -25.84 -8.04
C VAL A 255 -12.45 -26.68 -6.81
N VAL A 256 -12.81 -27.96 -6.79
CA VAL A 256 -12.39 -28.91 -5.74
C VAL A 256 -10.90 -29.24 -5.89
N PHE A 257 -10.42 -29.39 -7.13
CA PHE A 257 -8.99 -29.54 -7.43
C PHE A 257 -8.19 -28.28 -7.06
N LEU A 258 -8.72 -27.09 -7.35
CA LEU A 258 -8.15 -25.81 -6.96
C LEU A 258 -8.16 -25.61 -5.45
N SER A 259 -9.23 -25.97 -4.75
CA SER A 259 -9.31 -25.83 -3.29
C SER A 259 -8.37 -26.81 -2.58
N ARG A 260 -8.25 -28.06 -3.07
CA ARG A 260 -7.24 -29.03 -2.59
C ARG A 260 -5.81 -28.61 -2.91
N MET A 261 -5.52 -28.14 -4.13
CA MET A 261 -4.20 -27.57 -4.48
C MET A 261 -3.84 -26.34 -3.64
N LEU A 262 -4.81 -25.47 -3.37
CA LEU A 262 -4.64 -24.28 -2.53
C LEU A 262 -4.37 -24.66 -1.07
N GLN A 263 -4.96 -25.76 -0.59
CA GLN A 263 -4.82 -26.28 0.77
C GLN A 263 -3.58 -27.14 1.00
N GLU A 264 -3.05 -27.84 -0.03
CA GLU A 264 -1.98 -28.84 0.15
C GLU A 264 -0.57 -28.37 -0.26
N THR A 265 -0.41 -27.25 -0.99
CA THR A 265 0.91 -26.79 -1.47
C THR A 265 1.41 -25.48 -0.82
N ASP A 266 2.71 -25.44 -0.52
CA ASP A 266 3.46 -24.28 0.06
C ASP A 266 3.74 -23.15 -0.93
N LEU A 267 3.01 -23.10 -2.05
CA LEU A 267 3.17 -22.05 -3.06
C LEU A 267 2.44 -20.76 -2.64
N SER A 268 3.05 -19.61 -2.94
CA SER A 268 2.41 -18.31 -2.79
C SER A 268 1.22 -18.15 -3.75
N LEU A 269 0.27 -17.27 -3.42
CA LEU A 269 -0.94 -17.04 -4.24
C LEU A 269 -0.58 -16.69 -5.71
N LEU A 270 0.49 -15.93 -5.92
CA LEU A 270 1.03 -15.56 -7.23
C LEU A 270 1.63 -16.74 -8.00
N GLN A 271 2.31 -17.66 -7.31
CA GLN A 271 2.82 -18.90 -7.92
C GLN A 271 1.68 -19.83 -8.32
N LYS A 272 0.62 -19.88 -7.51
CA LYS A 272 -0.60 -20.64 -7.80
C LYS A 272 -1.33 -20.08 -9.03
N PHE A 273 -1.46 -18.76 -9.16
CA PHE A 273 -1.97 -18.12 -10.38
C PHE A 273 -1.11 -18.39 -11.63
N SER A 274 0.22 -18.34 -11.51
CA SER A 274 1.13 -18.64 -12.61
C SER A 274 1.02 -20.09 -13.08
N LEU A 275 0.85 -21.03 -12.15
CA LEU A 275 0.68 -22.46 -12.45
C LEU A 275 -0.62 -22.73 -13.22
N LEU A 276 -1.72 -22.08 -12.84
CA LEU A 276 -3.02 -22.23 -13.50
C LEU A 276 -3.05 -21.66 -14.92
N TRP A 277 -2.29 -20.60 -15.16
CA TRP A 277 -2.06 -20.07 -16.51
C TRP A 277 -1.21 -21.02 -17.36
N ARG A 278 -0.13 -21.59 -16.80
CA ARG A 278 0.79 -22.50 -17.51
C ARG A 278 0.17 -23.86 -17.85
N LEU A 279 -0.78 -24.33 -17.04
CA LEU A 279 -1.49 -25.59 -17.26
C LEU A 279 -2.68 -25.46 -18.24
N GLY A 280 -2.91 -24.28 -18.82
CA GLY A 280 -3.98 -24.07 -19.82
C GLY A 280 -5.41 -24.14 -19.26
N ILE A 281 -5.55 -24.14 -17.92
CA ILE A 281 -6.83 -24.28 -17.22
C ILE A 281 -7.66 -22.98 -17.30
N ILE A 282 -7.00 -21.84 -17.46
CA ILE A 282 -7.62 -20.52 -17.61
C ILE A 282 -7.35 -20.03 -19.04
N GLU A 283 -8.34 -20.17 -19.93
CA GLU A 283 -8.34 -19.50 -21.23
C GLU A 283 -8.93 -18.09 -21.10
N CYS A 284 -8.08 -17.07 -21.19
CA CYS A 284 -8.56 -15.69 -21.33
C CYS A 284 -8.91 -15.44 -22.81
N LYS A 285 -10.21 -15.35 -23.12
CA LYS A 285 -10.68 -15.05 -24.50
C LYS A 285 -10.00 -13.76 -25.01
N ARG A 286 -9.31 -13.88 -26.16
CA ARG A 286 -8.50 -12.83 -26.82
C ARG A 286 -9.19 -11.48 -26.98
N SER A 287 -10.52 -11.42 -27.05
CA SER A 287 -11.28 -10.19 -27.27
C SER A 287 -11.38 -9.28 -26.04
N PHE A 288 -11.14 -9.77 -24.82
CA PHE A 288 -11.23 -8.95 -23.60
C PHE A 288 -9.91 -8.25 -23.23
N VAL A 289 -8.77 -8.76 -23.74
CA VAL A 289 -7.42 -8.25 -23.42
C VAL A 289 -7.05 -7.02 -24.25
N ALA A 290 -7.66 -6.84 -25.42
CA ALA A 290 -7.23 -5.84 -26.40
C ALA A 290 -7.49 -4.38 -26.01
N SER A 291 -8.50 -4.07 -25.18
CA SER A 291 -8.88 -2.68 -24.88
C SER A 291 -8.48 -2.16 -23.50
N ARG A 292 -8.13 -3.03 -22.52
CA ARG A 292 -7.79 -2.58 -21.14
C ARG A 292 -6.47 -3.12 -20.57
N LEU A 293 -5.74 -3.99 -21.27
CA LEU A 293 -4.46 -4.56 -20.81
C LEU A 293 -3.30 -4.36 -21.81
N HIS A 294 -3.44 -3.42 -22.75
CA HIS A 294 -2.49 -3.17 -23.83
C HIS A 294 -1.01 -2.94 -23.40
N PRO A 295 -0.68 -2.40 -22.21
CA PRO A 295 0.73 -2.31 -21.80
C PRO A 295 1.35 -3.65 -21.34
N PHE A 296 0.54 -4.56 -20.78
CA PHE A 296 1.02 -5.85 -20.26
C PHE A 296 1.27 -6.88 -21.37
N TYR A 297 0.47 -6.83 -22.43
CA TYR A 297 0.52 -7.77 -23.54
C TYR A 297 1.82 -7.68 -24.36
N ARG A 298 2.41 -6.48 -24.48
CA ARG A 298 3.69 -6.27 -25.20
C ARG A 298 4.92 -6.80 -24.45
N ILE A 299 4.89 -6.78 -23.11
CA ILE A 299 6.01 -7.24 -22.26
C ILE A 299 6.11 -8.78 -22.29
N ILE A 300 4.98 -9.47 -22.30
CA ILE A 300 4.93 -10.94 -22.35
C ILE A 300 5.36 -11.46 -23.73
N LYS A 301 4.99 -10.78 -24.83
CA LYS A 301 5.36 -11.21 -26.19
C LYS A 301 6.86 -11.04 -26.49
N LYS A 302 7.53 -10.01 -25.95
CA LYS A 302 8.99 -9.80 -26.13
C LYS A 302 9.86 -10.71 -25.28
N ARG A 303 9.41 -11.13 -24.08
CA ARG A 303 10.20 -12.01 -23.20
C ARG A 303 10.17 -13.49 -23.58
N PHE A 304 9.25 -13.92 -24.45
CA PHE A 304 9.14 -15.33 -24.85
C PHE A 304 9.65 -15.65 -26.27
N THR A 305 10.01 -14.66 -27.09
CA THR A 305 10.83 -14.91 -28.30
C THR A 305 12.31 -15.16 -27.98
N ALA A 306 12.75 -14.99 -26.73
CA ALA A 306 14.11 -15.30 -26.29
C ALA A 306 14.21 -16.64 -25.52
N PHE A 307 13.16 -17.46 -25.54
CA PHE A 307 13.16 -18.80 -24.93
C PHE A 307 12.72 -19.91 -25.90
N ARG A 308 12.72 -19.59 -27.21
CA ARG A 308 12.79 -20.55 -28.31
C ARG A 308 13.80 -20.00 -29.31
N ALA A 309 14.93 -20.72 -29.43
CA ALA A 309 16.18 -20.39 -30.14
C ALA A 309 17.14 -19.48 -29.36
#